data_AF-A0A2E0XX73-F1
#
_entry.id   AF-A0A2E0XX73-F1
#
_cell.length_a   1.000
_cell.length_b   1.000
_cell.length_c   1.000
_cell.angle_alpha   90.00
_cell.angle_beta   90.00
_cell.angle_gamma   90.00
#
_symmetry.space_group_name_H-M   'P 1'
#
loop_
_entity.id
_entity.type
_entity.pdbx_description
1 polymer ?
#
loop_
_entity_poly.entity_id
_entity_poly.type
_entity_poly.pdbx_seq_one_letter_code
_entity_poly.pdbx_strand_id
1 'polypeptide(L)'
;MSEYTDAAGDIPVENANLDIVSAMVSHTDSSLTISMTVADLNADWGKYMVLIDTGILGGDHSNPWGRDITYGDGINVDFALGSWLDNGGGTTGLMSWDSMGGWGYFYDVEQSIDWDNDTVSWTIDAGGFFEFYVNSSEGYGGFEFDIVSTGGGDNDPAIDFMGGEGIQGGWGNGSTMTDMFTYTLPAPGALALLGLAGLAGRSRRRH
;
A
#
# COMPACT_ATOMS: atom_id res chain seq x y z
N MET A 1 -1.20 1.89 -14.14
CA MET A 1 -1.23 2.87 -13.05
C MET A 1 -2.69 3.17 -12.77
N SER A 2 -3.09 3.11 -11.51
CA SER A 2 -4.44 3.38 -11.04
C SER A 2 -4.36 4.47 -9.98
N GLU A 3 -5.33 5.38 -9.97
CA GLU A 3 -5.45 6.48 -9.02
C GLU A 3 -6.67 6.22 -8.13
N TYR A 4 -6.49 6.49 -6.85
CA TYR A 4 -7.48 6.37 -5.80
C TYR A 4 -7.52 7.72 -5.08
N THR A 5 -8.70 8.18 -4.71
CA THR A 5 -8.90 9.52 -4.14
C THR A 5 -9.63 9.43 -2.83
N ASP A 6 -9.30 10.34 -1.94
CA ASP A 6 -9.87 10.44 -0.61
C ASP A 6 -10.31 11.89 -0.31
N ALA A 7 -11.19 12.07 0.67
CA ALA A 7 -11.85 13.33 0.92
C ALA A 7 -11.10 14.20 1.92
N ALA A 8 -10.38 15.22 1.45
CA ALA A 8 -9.65 16.14 2.34
C ALA A 8 -10.50 16.65 3.54
N GLY A 9 -9.94 16.55 4.74
CA GLY A 9 -10.50 17.06 5.99
C GLY A 9 -11.57 16.18 6.64
N ASP A 10 -11.64 14.90 6.27
CA ASP A 10 -12.49 13.88 6.90
C ASP A 10 -11.88 13.25 8.17
N ILE A 11 -10.61 13.51 8.44
CA ILE A 11 -9.95 13.02 9.65
C ILE A 11 -10.44 13.66 10.97
N PRO A 12 -10.39 12.93 12.11
CA PRO A 12 -10.85 13.41 13.42
C PRO A 12 -9.92 14.44 14.08
N VAL A 13 -8.77 14.74 13.47
CA VAL A 13 -7.76 15.67 14.00
C VAL A 13 -7.38 16.66 12.91
N GLU A 14 -7.37 17.96 13.21
CA GLU A 14 -7.05 18.98 12.20
C GLU A 14 -5.54 18.99 11.88
N ASN A 15 -5.09 18.06 11.04
CA ASN A 15 -3.70 17.94 10.63
C ASN A 15 -3.54 17.43 9.20
N ALA A 16 -3.29 18.36 8.28
CA ALA A 16 -3.15 18.11 6.85
C ALA A 16 -1.97 17.17 6.47
N ASN A 17 -1.00 16.98 7.36
CA ASN A 17 0.13 16.08 7.14
C ASN A 17 -0.24 14.59 7.38
N LEU A 18 -1.42 14.33 7.95
CA LEU A 18 -2.00 13.01 8.18
C LEU A 18 -3.28 12.76 7.36
N ASP A 19 -3.76 13.79 6.66
CA ASP A 19 -4.97 13.78 5.82
C ASP A 19 -4.57 13.34 4.41
N ILE A 20 -4.81 12.08 4.09
CA ILE A 20 -4.50 11.47 2.81
C ILE A 20 -5.57 11.93 1.82
N VAL A 21 -5.14 12.38 0.63
CA VAL A 21 -6.07 12.88 -0.39
C VAL A 21 -6.05 12.05 -1.66
N SER A 22 -4.96 11.33 -1.90
CA SER A 22 -4.88 10.41 -3.02
C SER A 22 -3.76 9.40 -2.87
N ALA A 23 -3.86 8.35 -3.68
CA ALA A 23 -2.78 7.41 -3.89
C ALA A 23 -2.75 6.95 -5.34
N MET A 24 -1.55 6.61 -5.77
CA MET A 24 -1.32 6.01 -7.07
C MET A 24 -0.63 4.67 -6.91
N VAL A 25 -1.18 3.65 -7.57
CA VAL A 25 -0.62 2.30 -7.57
C VAL A 25 -0.18 1.91 -8.98
N SER A 26 1.07 1.51 -9.12
CA SER A 26 1.65 1.08 -10.38
C SER A 26 2.58 -0.10 -10.19
N HIS A 27 2.72 -0.93 -11.21
CA HIS A 27 3.62 -2.05 -11.18
C HIS A 27 4.37 -2.18 -12.51
N THR A 28 5.50 -2.87 -12.44
CA THR A 28 6.21 -3.45 -13.57
C THR A 28 6.26 -4.96 -13.38
N ASP A 29 6.99 -5.68 -14.23
CA ASP A 29 7.21 -7.12 -14.08
C ASP A 29 7.98 -7.48 -12.79
N SER A 30 8.66 -6.51 -12.17
CA SER A 30 9.55 -6.76 -11.02
C SER A 30 9.28 -5.89 -9.80
N SER A 31 8.44 -4.86 -9.92
CA SER A 31 8.25 -3.89 -8.84
C SER A 31 6.82 -3.43 -8.70
N LEU A 32 6.45 -3.08 -7.46
CA LEU A 32 5.24 -2.36 -7.13
C LEU A 32 5.63 -1.01 -6.54
N THR A 33 5.02 0.05 -7.04
CA THR A 33 5.14 1.39 -6.47
C THR A 33 3.77 1.88 -6.05
N ILE A 34 3.68 2.24 -4.77
CA ILE A 34 2.53 2.91 -4.16
C ILE A 34 3.00 4.30 -3.76
N SER A 35 2.33 5.33 -4.27
CA SER A 35 2.54 6.72 -3.91
C SER A 35 1.31 7.24 -3.19
N MET A 36 1.49 7.98 -2.12
CA MET A 36 0.43 8.61 -1.32
C MET A 36 0.67 10.11 -1.32
N THR A 37 -0.38 10.90 -1.56
CA THR A 37 -0.37 12.35 -1.41
C THR A 37 -1.24 12.73 -0.21
N VAL A 38 -0.75 13.62 0.63
CA VAL A 38 -1.52 14.20 1.74
C VAL A 38 -1.94 15.64 1.43
N ALA A 39 -2.84 16.21 2.23
CA ALA A 39 -3.37 17.55 2.00
C ALA A 39 -2.31 18.66 2.08
N ASP A 40 -1.32 18.53 2.97
CA ASP A 40 -0.15 19.43 3.07
C ASP A 40 0.99 18.73 3.84
N LEU A 41 2.04 18.33 3.13
CA LEU A 41 3.22 17.67 3.70
C LEU A 41 4.27 18.71 4.08
N ASN A 42 4.05 19.39 5.21
CA ASN A 42 4.88 20.52 5.63
C ASN A 42 5.70 20.25 6.90
N ALA A 43 5.73 19.01 7.38
CA ALA A 43 6.36 18.68 8.65
C ALA A 43 7.25 17.43 8.58
N ASP A 44 8.43 17.51 9.21
CA ASP A 44 9.39 16.40 9.39
C ASP A 44 8.93 15.44 10.51
N TRP A 45 7.67 15.03 10.43
CA TRP A 45 7.07 13.99 11.25
C TRP A 45 5.82 13.49 10.55
N GLY A 46 5.51 12.22 10.72
CA GLY A 46 4.38 11.58 10.08
C GLY A 46 4.66 10.10 10.02
N LYS A 47 3.65 9.29 10.26
CA LYS A 47 3.76 7.83 10.22
C LYS A 47 2.64 7.31 9.33
N TYR A 48 3.01 6.45 8.40
CA TYR A 48 2.08 5.90 7.43
C TYR A 48 2.25 4.40 7.36
N MET A 49 1.17 3.68 7.06
CA MET A 49 1.26 2.26 6.76
C MET A 49 0.58 1.96 5.44
N VAL A 50 1.13 0.97 4.75
CA VAL A 50 0.48 0.31 3.62
C VAL A 50 0.11 -1.09 4.09
N LEU A 51 -1.16 -1.45 3.94
CA LEU A 51 -1.74 -2.72 4.34
C LEU A 51 -2.27 -3.42 3.09
N ILE A 52 -1.91 -4.68 2.89
CA ILE A 52 -2.27 -5.45 1.69
C ILE A 52 -2.86 -6.79 2.11
N ASP A 53 -4.03 -7.09 1.57
CA ASP A 53 -4.71 -8.38 1.67
C ASP A 53 -4.72 -9.02 0.26
N THR A 54 -4.19 -10.23 0.16
CA THR A 54 -4.16 -10.99 -1.09
C THR A 54 -5.26 -12.04 -1.17
N GLY A 55 -5.95 -12.32 -0.06
CA GLY A 55 -6.98 -13.35 0.09
C GLY A 55 -6.44 -14.78 0.07
N ILE A 56 -5.13 -14.98 0.14
CA ILE A 56 -4.47 -16.29 -0.04
C ILE A 56 -3.72 -16.74 1.20
N LEU A 57 -3.05 -15.81 1.86
CA LEU A 57 -2.41 -16.11 3.14
C LEU A 57 -3.50 -16.00 4.21
N GLY A 58 -3.38 -16.77 5.29
CA GLY A 58 -4.41 -16.79 6.33
C GLY A 58 -4.57 -15.46 7.07
N GLY A 59 -3.84 -14.41 6.66
CA GLY A 59 -3.67 -13.08 7.23
C GLY A 59 -3.65 -13.01 8.76
N ASP A 60 -3.67 -11.80 9.28
CA ASP A 60 -3.96 -11.59 10.69
C ASP A 60 -4.79 -10.33 10.92
N HIS A 61 -5.42 -10.29 12.09
CA HIS A 61 -6.18 -9.13 12.53
C HIS A 61 -5.31 -8.12 13.32
N SER A 62 -3.98 -8.14 13.11
CA SER A 62 -3.02 -7.19 13.71
C SER A 62 -2.12 -6.51 12.66
N ASN A 63 -1.16 -5.71 13.11
CA ASN A 63 -0.15 -5.11 12.26
C ASN A 63 1.25 -5.23 12.91
N PRO A 64 2.33 -5.28 12.11
CA PRO A 64 3.68 -5.47 12.63
C PRO A 64 4.22 -4.27 13.42
N TRP A 65 3.56 -3.12 13.33
CA TRP A 65 4.02 -1.87 13.90
C TRP A 65 3.34 -1.51 15.23
N GLY A 66 2.49 -2.40 15.75
CA GLY A 66 1.83 -2.24 17.05
C GLY A 66 0.86 -1.06 17.12
N ARG A 67 0.20 -0.72 16.01
CA ARG A 67 -0.84 0.33 15.97
C ARG A 67 -2.17 -0.21 16.48
N ASP A 68 -2.96 0.66 17.10
CA ASP A 68 -4.33 0.33 17.56
C ASP A 68 -5.32 0.43 16.40
N ILE A 69 -5.13 -0.49 15.45
CA ILE A 69 -5.92 -0.63 14.24
C ILE A 69 -6.51 -2.03 14.26
N THR A 70 -7.83 -2.08 14.28
CA THR A 70 -8.62 -3.30 14.11
C THR A 70 -9.12 -3.37 12.67
N TYR A 71 -9.39 -4.58 12.18
CA TYR A 71 -9.95 -4.77 10.85
C TYR A 71 -11.35 -5.39 10.94
N GLY A 72 -12.23 -4.91 10.08
CA GLY A 72 -13.59 -5.39 9.94
C GLY A 72 -13.67 -6.80 9.34
N ASP A 73 -14.90 -7.33 9.33
CA ASP A 73 -15.16 -8.69 8.86
C ASP A 73 -14.66 -8.90 7.42
N GLY A 74 -13.81 -9.90 7.24
CA GLY A 74 -13.31 -10.31 5.92
C GLY A 74 -11.95 -9.74 5.55
N ILE A 75 -11.45 -8.74 6.28
CA ILE A 75 -10.11 -8.17 6.07
C ILE A 75 -9.09 -8.97 6.87
N ASN A 76 -8.14 -9.60 6.17
CA ASN A 76 -7.06 -10.37 6.75
C ASN A 76 -5.73 -9.91 6.14
N VAL A 77 -5.09 -8.93 6.77
CA VAL A 77 -3.88 -8.33 6.20
C VAL A 77 -2.75 -9.35 6.12
N ASP A 78 -2.22 -9.53 4.91
CA ASP A 78 -1.17 -10.50 4.58
C ASP A 78 0.21 -9.85 4.59
N PHE A 79 0.28 -8.61 4.12
CA PHE A 79 1.49 -7.81 4.10
C PHE A 79 1.26 -6.42 4.65
N ALA A 80 2.26 -5.91 5.36
CA ALA A 80 2.21 -4.59 5.94
C ALA A 80 3.58 -3.91 5.83
N LEU A 81 3.57 -2.60 5.59
CA LEU A 81 4.74 -1.74 5.62
C LEU A 81 4.44 -0.57 6.55
N GLY A 82 5.32 -0.29 7.49
CA GLY A 82 5.33 0.97 8.24
C GLY A 82 6.38 1.92 7.67
N SER A 83 6.09 3.21 7.66
CA SER A 83 6.99 4.25 7.16
C SER A 83 6.87 5.56 7.95
N TRP A 84 7.99 6.26 8.10
CA TRP A 84 8.06 7.53 8.81
C TRP A 84 8.77 8.60 7.98
N LEU A 85 8.59 9.87 8.37
CA LEU A 85 9.28 11.02 7.76
C LEU A 85 10.51 11.48 8.55
N ASP A 86 10.50 11.25 9.86
CA ASP A 86 11.41 11.83 10.83
C ASP A 86 12.88 11.56 10.46
N ASN A 87 13.71 12.59 10.49
CA ASN A 87 15.16 12.52 10.22
C ASN A 87 15.50 12.01 8.82
N GLY A 88 14.69 12.37 7.82
CA GLY A 88 14.90 11.96 6.43
C GLY A 88 14.23 10.65 6.03
N GLY A 89 13.37 10.13 6.91
CA GLY A 89 12.46 9.04 6.64
C GLY A 89 13.02 7.64 6.87
N GLY A 90 12.18 6.66 6.62
CA GLY A 90 12.51 5.25 6.66
C GLY A 90 11.28 4.35 6.55
N THR A 91 11.55 3.06 6.42
CA THR A 91 10.53 2.01 6.35
C THR A 91 10.91 0.84 7.24
N THR A 92 9.92 0.04 7.60
CA THR A 92 10.13 -1.29 8.21
C THR A 92 10.63 -2.33 7.21
N GLY A 93 10.70 -2.00 5.92
CA GLY A 93 10.55 -2.97 4.84
C GLY A 93 9.13 -3.50 4.74
N LEU A 94 8.88 -4.35 3.75
CA LEU A 94 7.64 -5.10 3.63
C LEU A 94 7.70 -6.27 4.61
N MET A 95 6.71 -6.33 5.50
CA MET A 95 6.52 -7.41 6.45
C MET A 95 5.41 -8.34 5.93
N SER A 96 5.52 -9.64 6.20
CA SER A 96 4.51 -10.63 5.86
C SER A 96 4.06 -11.38 7.12
N TRP A 97 2.77 -11.70 7.19
CA TRP A 97 2.27 -12.62 8.20
C TRP A 97 2.65 -14.05 7.85
N ASP A 98 3.43 -14.70 8.71
CA ASP A 98 3.88 -16.06 8.48
C ASP A 98 2.90 -17.11 9.04
N SER A 99 2.99 -18.33 8.49
CA SER A 99 2.19 -19.47 8.95
C SER A 99 2.52 -19.94 10.38
N MET A 100 3.56 -19.40 11.02
CA MET A 100 3.94 -19.69 12.40
C MET A 100 3.31 -18.70 13.40
N GLY A 101 2.50 -17.75 12.92
CA GLY A 101 1.69 -16.84 13.73
C GLY A 101 2.43 -15.57 14.13
N GLY A 102 3.30 -15.05 13.25
CA GLY A 102 4.01 -13.80 13.51
C GLY A 102 4.32 -12.99 12.26
N TRP A 103 4.60 -11.70 12.48
CA TRP A 103 5.09 -10.80 11.44
C TRP A 103 6.60 -11.00 11.21
N GLY A 104 6.96 -11.34 9.97
CA GLY A 104 8.35 -11.52 9.55
C GLY A 104 8.76 -10.49 8.51
N TYR A 105 10.02 -10.07 8.54
CA TYR A 105 10.61 -9.29 7.46
C TYR A 105 10.59 -10.08 6.15
N PHE A 106 10.20 -9.42 5.07
CA PHE A 106 9.96 -10.10 3.79
C PHE A 106 10.75 -9.48 2.63
N TYR A 107 10.63 -8.17 2.38
CA TYR A 107 11.41 -7.47 1.34
C TYR A 107 11.86 -6.07 1.75
N ASP A 108 12.94 -5.60 1.13
CA ASP A 108 13.38 -4.21 1.21
C ASP A 108 12.37 -3.31 0.48
N VAL A 109 12.18 -2.10 0.99
CA VAL A 109 11.34 -1.08 0.37
C VAL A 109 12.07 0.24 0.33
N GLU A 110 12.22 0.78 -0.87
CA GLU A 110 12.75 2.12 -1.08
C GLU A 110 11.65 3.16 -0.86
N GLN A 111 11.93 4.15 -0.02
CA GLN A 111 11.06 5.30 0.18
C GLN A 111 11.62 6.51 -0.55
N SER A 112 10.74 7.28 -1.19
CA SER A 112 11.03 8.65 -1.61
C SER A 112 10.00 9.61 -1.02
N ILE A 113 10.45 10.82 -0.69
CA ILE A 113 9.61 11.89 -0.14
C ILE A 113 9.78 13.10 -1.07
N ASP A 114 8.68 13.55 -1.65
CA ASP A 114 8.58 14.73 -2.49
C ASP A 114 7.78 15.80 -1.75
N TRP A 115 8.52 16.63 -1.00
CA TRP A 115 7.99 17.74 -0.22
C TRP A 115 7.35 18.83 -1.08
N ASP A 116 7.71 18.95 -2.36
CA ASP A 116 7.15 19.99 -3.25
C ASP A 116 5.78 19.58 -3.81
N ASN A 117 5.43 18.28 -3.74
CA ASN A 117 4.19 17.70 -4.26
C ASN A 117 3.43 16.91 -3.19
N ASP A 118 3.73 17.13 -1.91
CA ASP A 118 3.06 16.51 -0.78
C ASP A 118 2.99 14.98 -0.81
N THR A 119 3.99 14.34 -1.43
CA THR A 119 3.92 12.92 -1.81
C THR A 119 4.99 12.07 -1.14
N VAL A 120 4.57 10.92 -0.62
CA VAL A 120 5.46 9.85 -0.14
C VAL A 120 5.27 8.64 -1.04
N SER A 121 6.35 8.04 -1.54
CA SER A 121 6.29 6.84 -2.37
C SER A 121 7.10 5.70 -1.79
N TRP A 122 6.58 4.49 -1.98
CA TRP A 122 7.20 3.23 -1.58
C TRP A 122 7.33 2.32 -2.79
N THR A 123 8.56 1.91 -3.10
CA THR A 123 8.85 0.97 -4.17
C THR A 123 9.37 -0.33 -3.60
N ILE A 124 8.64 -1.40 -3.87
CA ILE A 124 8.97 -2.76 -3.49
C ILE A 124 9.58 -3.43 -4.73
N ASP A 125 10.90 -3.58 -4.77
CA ASP A 125 11.59 -4.32 -5.83
C ASP A 125 11.67 -5.81 -5.45
N ALA A 126 10.61 -6.55 -5.79
CA ALA A 126 10.45 -7.93 -5.38
C ALA A 126 10.83 -8.93 -6.49
N GLY A 127 11.23 -8.44 -7.68
CA GLY A 127 11.50 -9.30 -8.83
C GLY A 127 10.32 -10.22 -9.15
N GLY A 128 10.63 -11.49 -9.43
CA GLY A 128 9.62 -12.53 -9.73
C GLY A 128 8.67 -12.87 -8.57
N PHE A 129 8.83 -12.32 -7.37
CA PHE A 129 7.84 -12.44 -6.29
C PHE A 129 6.51 -11.79 -6.69
N PHE A 130 6.57 -10.64 -7.36
CA PHE A 130 5.37 -9.96 -7.85
C PHE A 130 4.66 -10.84 -8.89
N GLU A 131 5.41 -11.43 -9.82
CA GLU A 131 4.87 -12.37 -10.80
C GLU A 131 4.33 -13.67 -10.17
N PHE A 132 4.99 -14.20 -9.11
CA PHE A 132 4.64 -15.47 -8.45
C PHE A 132 3.41 -15.36 -7.55
N TYR A 133 3.30 -14.35 -6.68
CA TYR A 133 2.17 -14.20 -5.76
C TYR A 133 0.90 -13.70 -6.46
N VAL A 134 1.05 -12.87 -7.47
CA VAL A 134 -0.06 -12.36 -8.28
C VAL A 134 -0.65 -13.46 -9.18
N ASN A 135 0.18 -14.37 -9.71
CA ASN A 135 -0.30 -15.54 -10.46
C ASN A 135 -0.78 -16.71 -9.60
N SER A 136 -0.36 -16.79 -8.34
CA SER A 136 -0.78 -17.87 -7.45
C SER A 136 -2.12 -17.61 -6.76
N SER A 137 -2.69 -16.40 -6.90
CA SER A 137 -4.09 -16.18 -6.57
C SER A 137 -4.95 -17.07 -7.46
N GLU A 138 -5.72 -17.99 -6.87
CA GLU A 138 -6.77 -18.68 -7.60
C GLU A 138 -7.83 -17.64 -8.00
N GLY A 139 -7.62 -16.96 -9.14
CA GLY A 139 -8.66 -16.22 -9.86
C GLY A 139 -8.77 -14.71 -9.65
N TYR A 140 -7.89 -14.03 -8.91
CA TYR A 140 -8.12 -12.61 -8.59
C TYR A 140 -7.40 -11.60 -9.47
N GLY A 141 -6.27 -11.95 -10.06
CA GLY A 141 -5.54 -11.03 -10.95
C GLY A 141 -5.35 -9.65 -10.32
N GLY A 142 -5.02 -9.58 -9.02
CA GLY A 142 -5.01 -8.36 -8.22
C GLY A 142 -4.84 -8.62 -6.72
N PHE A 143 -4.97 -7.57 -5.90
CA PHE A 143 -4.96 -7.60 -4.44
C PHE A 143 -5.82 -6.45 -3.87
N GLU A 144 -6.17 -6.52 -2.60
CA GLU A 144 -6.80 -5.44 -1.85
C GLU A 144 -5.75 -4.70 -1.02
N PHE A 145 -5.88 -3.38 -0.87
CA PHE A 145 -4.94 -2.58 -0.10
C PHE A 145 -5.61 -1.37 0.55
N ASP A 146 -4.97 -0.84 1.58
CA ASP A 146 -5.28 0.47 2.13
C ASP A 146 -3.98 1.17 2.58
N ILE A 147 -4.02 2.50 2.62
CA ILE A 147 -2.98 3.36 3.15
C ILE A 147 -3.57 4.11 4.33
N VAL A 148 -2.87 4.08 5.47
CA VAL A 148 -3.33 4.70 6.70
C VAL A 148 -2.29 5.65 7.24
N SER A 149 -2.73 6.78 7.77
CA SER A 149 -1.88 7.67 8.56
C SER A 149 -2.03 7.36 10.05
N THR A 150 -0.97 7.55 10.82
CA THR A 150 -0.94 7.25 12.26
C THR A 150 0.05 8.16 13.00
N GLY A 151 0.12 8.03 14.32
CA GLY A 151 1.08 8.75 15.17
C GLY A 151 2.38 7.98 15.40
N GLY A 152 3.27 8.56 16.21
CA GLY A 152 4.61 8.02 16.50
C GLY A 152 4.72 7.11 17.72
N GLY A 153 3.72 7.04 18.57
CA GLY A 153 3.69 6.28 19.82
C GLY A 153 3.12 4.87 19.67
N ASP A 154 3.54 3.97 20.55
CA ASP A 154 2.99 2.61 20.61
C ASP A 154 1.47 2.65 20.85
N ASN A 155 0.72 1.83 20.11
CA ASN A 155 -0.75 1.82 20.13
C ASN A 155 -1.42 3.12 19.67
N ASP A 156 -0.71 4.00 18.95
CA ASP A 156 -1.41 5.07 18.24
C ASP A 156 -2.37 4.44 17.20
N PRO A 157 -3.59 4.98 17.07
CA PRO A 157 -4.58 4.49 16.11
C PRO A 157 -4.25 4.98 14.70
N ALA A 158 -4.98 4.49 13.70
CA ALA A 158 -5.08 5.22 12.46
C ALA A 158 -5.80 6.56 12.71
N ILE A 159 -5.22 7.62 12.17
CA ILE A 159 -5.86 8.92 12.07
C ILE A 159 -6.66 9.00 10.79
N ASP A 160 -6.17 8.35 9.74
CA ASP A 160 -6.81 8.33 8.44
C ASP A 160 -6.80 6.93 7.81
N PHE A 161 -7.84 6.64 7.02
CA PHE A 161 -8.01 5.43 6.22
C PHE A 161 -8.40 5.82 4.81
N MET A 162 -7.53 5.57 3.83
CA MET A 162 -7.80 5.98 2.47
C MET A 162 -8.92 5.16 1.80
N GLY A 163 -9.00 3.86 2.11
CA GLY A 163 -9.91 2.87 1.53
C GLY A 163 -11.38 3.09 1.85
N GLY A 164 -11.68 4.01 2.77
CA GLY A 164 -13.02 4.38 3.21
C GLY A 164 -13.02 4.86 4.65
N GLU A 165 -14.12 5.53 5.00
CA GLU A 165 -14.37 6.13 6.31
C GLU A 165 -14.67 5.06 7.36
N GLY A 166 -13.62 4.32 7.74
CA GLY A 166 -13.63 3.44 8.89
C GLY A 166 -13.93 4.22 10.18
N ILE A 167 -13.83 3.54 11.32
CA ILE A 167 -13.97 4.22 12.60
C ILE A 167 -12.63 4.89 12.92
N GLN A 168 -12.55 6.21 12.77
CA GLN A 168 -11.38 7.03 13.11
C GLN A 168 -11.60 7.72 14.46
N GLY A 169 -11.18 7.06 15.56
CA GLY A 169 -11.41 7.55 16.92
C GLY A 169 -10.57 8.78 17.32
N GLY A 170 -9.56 9.13 16.53
CA GLY A 170 -8.55 10.14 16.87
C GLY A 170 -7.64 9.71 18.02
N TRP A 171 -6.78 10.62 18.49
CA TRP A 171 -5.72 10.28 19.44
C TRP A 171 -6.21 9.57 20.72
N GLY A 172 -5.58 8.44 21.04
CA GLY A 172 -5.85 7.65 22.24
C GLY A 172 -7.12 6.80 22.19
N ASN A 173 -7.83 6.78 21.05
CA ASN A 173 -8.97 5.90 20.81
C ASN A 173 -8.65 5.01 19.61
N GLY A 174 -8.81 3.69 19.76
CA GLY A 174 -8.59 2.75 18.68
C GLY A 174 -9.40 3.04 17.42
N SER A 175 -8.95 2.46 16.32
CA SER A 175 -9.51 2.66 14.99
C SER A 175 -9.93 1.33 14.35
N THR A 176 -10.88 1.37 13.43
CA THR A 176 -11.37 0.18 12.72
C THR A 176 -11.44 0.44 11.22
N MET A 177 -10.64 -0.29 10.45
CA MET A 177 -10.75 -0.34 8.99
C MET A 177 -11.96 -1.19 8.60
N THR A 178 -12.82 -0.69 7.72
CA THR A 178 -14.01 -1.42 7.26
C THR A 178 -13.94 -1.82 5.79
N ASP A 179 -13.12 -1.14 5.01
CA ASP A 179 -13.06 -1.27 3.56
C ASP A 179 -11.60 -1.15 3.08
N MET A 180 -11.31 -1.71 1.92
CA MET A 180 -10.02 -1.63 1.24
C MET A 180 -10.24 -1.39 -0.25
N PHE A 181 -9.27 -0.77 -0.92
CA PHE A 181 -9.29 -0.63 -2.37
C PHE A 181 -8.83 -1.90 -3.07
N THR A 182 -9.46 -2.25 -4.19
CA THR A 182 -8.97 -3.31 -5.07
C THR A 182 -8.01 -2.74 -6.11
N TYR A 183 -6.83 -3.35 -6.25
CA TYR A 183 -5.91 -3.15 -7.36
C TYR A 183 -5.90 -4.36 -8.29
N THR A 184 -6.20 -4.14 -9.58
CA THR A 184 -6.19 -5.20 -10.60
C THR A 184 -4.90 -5.19 -11.41
N LEU A 185 -4.33 -6.36 -11.57
CA LEU A 185 -3.16 -6.68 -12.37
C LEU A 185 -3.57 -7.28 -13.72
N PRO A 186 -2.99 -6.82 -14.84
CA PRO A 186 -3.30 -7.38 -16.15
C PRO A 186 -3.01 -8.88 -16.19
N ALA A 187 -3.90 -9.66 -16.81
CA ALA A 187 -3.68 -11.08 -16.98
C ALA A 187 -2.33 -11.34 -17.70
N PRO A 188 -1.56 -12.38 -17.32
CA PRO A 188 -0.21 -12.65 -17.84
C PRO A 188 -0.11 -12.70 -19.39
N GLY A 189 -1.21 -12.97 -20.09
CA GLY A 189 -1.27 -13.00 -21.55
C GLY A 189 -1.23 -11.63 -22.25
N ALA A 190 -1.52 -10.53 -21.56
CA ALA A 190 -1.57 -9.20 -22.19
C ALA A 190 -0.17 -8.67 -22.56
N LEU A 191 0.85 -8.96 -21.74
CA LEU A 191 2.23 -8.55 -21.98
C LEU A 191 2.90 -9.38 -23.09
N ALA A 192 2.63 -10.69 -23.14
CA ALA A 192 3.12 -11.57 -24.20
C ALA A 192 2.58 -11.18 -25.60
N LEU A 193 1.33 -10.71 -25.68
CA LEU A 193 0.72 -10.31 -26.96
C LEU A 193 1.29 -8.99 -27.50
N LEU A 194 1.63 -8.03 -26.62
CA LEU A 194 2.30 -6.79 -27.03
C LEU A 194 3.70 -7.06 -27.61
N GLY A 195 4.46 -7.97 -26.99
CA GLY A 195 5.78 -8.40 -27.49
C GLY A 195 5.70 -9.06 -28.87
N LEU A 196 4.71 -9.94 -29.09
CA LEU A 196 4.49 -10.59 -30.39
C LEU A 196 3.99 -9.61 -31.48
N ALA A 197 3.13 -8.65 -31.14
CA ALA A 197 2.67 -7.62 -32.07
C ALA A 197 3.82 -6.71 -32.55
N GLY A 198 4.76 -6.35 -31.66
CA GLY A 198 5.97 -5.59 -32.01
C GLY A 198 6.91 -6.35 -32.94
N LEU A 199 7.07 -7.67 -32.72
CA LEU A 199 7.87 -8.55 -33.59
C LEU A 199 7.22 -8.76 -34.97
N ALA A 200 5.90 -8.89 -35.03
CA ALA A 200 5.15 -9.03 -36.29
C ALA A 200 5.10 -7.73 -37.13
N GLY A 201 5.28 -6.56 -36.50
CA GLY A 201 5.41 -5.27 -37.20
C GLY A 201 6.77 -5.07 -37.87
N ARG A 202 7.85 -5.65 -37.31
CA ARG A 202 9.23 -5.47 -37.80
C ARG A 202 9.56 -6.32 -39.04
N SER A 203 8.84 -7.42 -39.29
CA SER A 203 9.06 -8.25 -40.48
C SER A 203 8.51 -7.63 -41.77
N ARG A 204 7.65 -6.61 -41.69
CA ARG A 204 6.98 -6.00 -42.84
C ARG A 204 7.68 -4.78 -43.47
N ARG A 205 8.90 -4.43 -43.04
CA ARG A 205 9.72 -3.38 -43.67
C ARG A 205 11.01 -3.94 -44.27
N ARG A 206 10.88 -4.87 -45.22
CA ARG A 206 11.90 -5.15 -46.24
C ARG A 206 11.21 -5.58 -47.53
N HIS A 207 10.89 -4.62 -48.39
CA HIS A 207 10.75 -4.82 -49.83
C HIS A 207 10.98 -3.51 -50.57
#